data_AF-A0A7K0IG23-F1
#
_entry.id   AF-A0A7K0IG23-F1
#
_cell.length_a   1.000
_cell.length_b   1.000
_cell.length_c   1.000
_cell.angle_alpha   90.00
_cell.angle_beta   90.00
_cell.angle_gamma   90.00
#
_symmetry.space_group_name_H-M   'P 1'
#
loop_
_entity.id
_entity.type
_entity.pdbx_description
1 polymer ?
#
loop_
_entity_poly.entity_id
_entity_poly.type
_entity_poly.pdbx_seq_one_letter_code
_entity_poly.pdbx_strand_id
1 'polypeptide(L)'
;MQNAVGMGLSLVYVLAVLAASSLLARRGMGEEGTRKLVHIALGGWWVVAALSFTSPWWAAALPAAFIVVNALAWRRQKLAFTARGEGEDTPGTVYYAVSLTLLALFSFGLGAPYAGALGVFCMAFGDGLAAVLGRRFGSRPLPGAGDGKSLAGSAAMLGVSFVSCAGVLLAAAAAGWEGAVPWFA
;
A
#
# COMPACT_ATOMS: atom_id res chain seq x y z
N MET A 1 -6.31 -23.57 10.73
CA MET A 1 -7.54 -23.25 9.97
C MET A 1 -7.68 -21.76 9.71
N GLN A 2 -7.45 -20.87 10.69
CA GLN A 2 -7.53 -19.41 10.52
C GLN A 2 -6.66 -18.85 9.38
N ASN A 3 -5.41 -19.31 9.22
CA ASN A 3 -4.52 -18.82 8.15
C ASN A 3 -5.02 -19.14 6.73
N ALA A 4 -5.67 -20.31 6.52
CA ALA A 4 -6.20 -20.68 5.22
C ALA A 4 -7.44 -19.85 4.86
N VAL A 5 -8.29 -19.55 5.85
CA VAL A 5 -9.43 -18.64 5.71
C VAL A 5 -8.94 -17.22 5.45
N GLY A 6 -7.91 -16.76 6.17
CA GLY A 6 -7.27 -15.46 5.97
C GLY A 6 -6.68 -15.31 4.57
N MET A 7 -6.08 -16.37 4.02
CA MET A 7 -5.56 -16.38 2.66
C MET A 7 -6.68 -16.34 1.62
N GLY A 8 -7.77 -17.08 1.84
CA GLY A 8 -8.98 -17.01 1.00
C GLY A 8 -9.60 -15.61 0.99
N LEU A 9 -9.81 -15.01 2.17
CA LEU A 9 -10.33 -13.65 2.32
C LEU A 9 -9.42 -12.62 1.65
N SER A 10 -8.10 -12.77 1.82
CA SER A 10 -7.11 -11.90 1.20
C SER A 10 -7.15 -11.98 -0.31
N LEU A 11 -7.25 -13.19 -0.88
CA LEU A 11 -7.35 -13.37 -2.32
C LEU A 11 -8.64 -12.75 -2.87
N VAL A 12 -9.77 -12.98 -2.20
CA VAL A 12 -11.07 -12.39 -2.58
C VAL A 12 -11.01 -10.86 -2.53
N TYR A 13 -10.44 -10.28 -1.46
CA TYR A 13 -10.29 -8.83 -1.33
C TYR A 13 -9.46 -8.25 -2.47
N VAL A 14 -8.29 -8.83 -2.74
CA VAL A 14 -7.40 -8.35 -3.79
C VAL A 14 -8.04 -8.49 -5.17
N LEU A 15 -8.67 -9.62 -5.47
CA LEU A 15 -9.39 -9.80 -6.74
C LEU A 15 -10.55 -8.81 -6.88
N ALA A 16 -11.28 -8.52 -5.80
CA ALA A 16 -12.35 -7.52 -5.80
C ALA A 16 -11.81 -6.12 -6.09
N VAL A 17 -10.68 -5.74 -5.49
CA VAL A 17 -10.01 -4.45 -5.77
C VAL A 17 -9.58 -4.34 -7.23
N LEU A 18 -8.96 -5.39 -7.78
CA LEU A 18 -8.53 -5.42 -9.18
C LEU A 18 -9.73 -5.41 -10.15
N ALA A 19 -10.81 -6.13 -9.82
CA ALA A 19 -12.04 -6.13 -10.61
C ALA A 19 -12.72 -4.75 -10.60
N ALA A 20 -12.79 -4.11 -9.42
CA ALA A 20 -13.33 -2.77 -9.27
C ALA A 20 -12.50 -1.74 -10.05
N SER A 21 -11.16 -1.82 -9.98
CA SER A 21 -10.29 -0.90 -10.73
C SER A 21 -10.41 -1.10 -12.24
N SER A 22 -10.49 -2.36 -12.71
CA SER A 22 -10.75 -2.70 -14.12
C SER A 22 -12.09 -2.14 -14.60
N LEU A 23 -13.15 -2.25 -13.79
CA LEU A 23 -14.45 -1.71 -14.12
C LEU A 23 -14.44 -0.18 -14.19
N LEU A 24 -13.73 0.48 -13.28
CA LEU A 24 -13.59 1.95 -13.30
C LEU A 24 -12.74 2.44 -14.48
N ALA A 25 -11.67 1.72 -14.83
CA ALA A 25 -10.88 1.98 -16.03
C ALA A 25 -11.76 1.90 -17.29
N ARG A 26 -12.62 0.86 -17.39
CA ARG A 26 -13.58 0.73 -18.49
C ARG A 26 -14.64 1.84 -18.54
N ARG A 27 -14.92 2.49 -17.41
CA ARG A 27 -15.82 3.66 -17.33
C ARG A 27 -15.13 4.99 -17.61
N GLY A 28 -13.87 4.98 -18.05
CA GLY A 28 -13.13 6.18 -18.44
C GLY A 28 -12.27 6.79 -17.34
N MET A 29 -12.02 6.07 -16.25
CA MET A 29 -11.01 6.51 -15.27
C MET A 29 -9.61 6.39 -15.90
N GLY A 30 -8.85 7.49 -15.90
CA GLY A 30 -7.47 7.50 -16.42
C GLY A 30 -6.56 6.51 -15.70
N GLU A 31 -5.49 6.07 -16.37
CA GLU A 31 -4.53 5.08 -15.85
C GLU A 31 -3.93 5.49 -14.50
N GLU A 32 -3.58 6.77 -14.36
CA GLU A 32 -3.07 7.36 -13.12
C GLU A 32 -4.09 7.30 -11.96
N GLY A 33 -5.38 7.51 -12.25
CA GLY A 33 -6.46 7.41 -11.26
C GLY A 33 -6.66 5.96 -10.81
N THR A 34 -6.69 5.03 -11.77
CA THR A 34 -6.82 3.59 -11.53
C THR A 34 -5.65 3.07 -10.69
N ARG A 35 -4.41 3.50 -11.00
CA ARG A 35 -3.20 3.15 -10.27
C ARG A 35 -3.27 3.58 -8.80
N LYS A 36 -3.72 4.81 -8.53
CA LYS A 36 -3.85 5.32 -7.14
C LYS A 36 -4.97 4.65 -6.37
N LEU A 37 -6.09 4.35 -7.04
CA LEU A 37 -7.18 3.63 -6.41
C LEU A 37 -6.71 2.25 -5.95
N VAL A 38 -6.01 1.52 -6.82
CA VAL A 38 -5.42 0.21 -6.46
C VAL A 38 -4.41 0.37 -5.31
N HIS A 39 -3.55 1.39 -5.35
CA HIS A 39 -2.58 1.66 -4.29
C HIS A 39 -3.23 1.90 -2.92
N ILE A 40 -4.24 2.75 -2.85
CA ILE A 40 -4.97 3.05 -1.60
C ILE A 40 -5.75 1.82 -1.13
N ALA A 41 -6.47 1.16 -2.05
CA ALA A 41 -7.32 0.02 -1.71
C ALA A 41 -6.51 -1.21 -1.27
N LEU A 42 -5.35 -1.46 -1.88
CA LEU A 42 -4.43 -2.51 -1.44
C LEU A 42 -3.81 -2.19 -0.08
N GLY A 43 -3.62 -0.93 0.30
CA GLY A 43 -3.24 -0.57 1.66
C GLY A 43 -4.24 -1.06 2.72
N GLY A 44 -5.54 -0.97 2.40
CA GLY A 44 -6.62 -1.47 3.26
C GLY A 44 -6.58 -2.99 3.50
N TRP A 45 -5.96 -3.77 2.61
CA TRP A 45 -5.78 -5.20 2.80
C TRP A 45 -5.01 -5.53 4.09
N TRP A 46 -4.14 -4.62 4.56
CA TRP A 46 -3.38 -4.82 5.78
C TRP A 46 -4.27 -5.07 7.00
N VAL A 47 -5.47 -4.49 7.05
CA VAL A 47 -6.43 -4.75 8.14
C VAL A 47 -6.89 -6.21 8.12
N VAL A 48 -7.19 -6.74 6.93
CA VAL A 48 -7.56 -8.15 6.76
C VAL A 48 -6.38 -9.03 7.18
N ALA A 49 -5.16 -8.65 6.81
CA ALA A 49 -3.97 -9.40 7.17
C ALA A 49 -3.73 -9.41 8.69
N ALA A 50 -3.80 -8.25 9.36
CA ALA A 50 -3.59 -8.09 10.79
C ALA A 50 -4.65 -8.82 11.63
N LEU A 51 -5.88 -8.93 11.14
CA LEU A 51 -6.97 -9.63 11.84
C LEU A 51 -6.97 -11.15 11.57
N SER A 52 -6.45 -11.60 10.42
CA SER A 52 -6.64 -12.99 9.96
C SER A 52 -5.39 -13.86 10.06
N PHE A 53 -4.19 -13.28 10.03
CA PHE A 53 -2.93 -14.03 10.07
C PHE A 53 -2.27 -13.93 11.44
N THR A 54 -1.75 -15.06 11.90
CA THR A 54 -0.92 -15.14 13.11
C THR A 54 0.55 -15.47 12.80
N SER A 55 0.85 -15.84 11.55
CA SER A 55 2.18 -16.26 11.13
C SER A 55 2.77 -15.29 10.09
N PRO A 56 4.02 -14.82 10.28
CA PRO A 56 4.67 -13.88 9.38
C PRO A 56 4.86 -14.44 7.97
N TRP A 57 5.10 -15.75 7.85
CA TRP A 57 5.28 -16.41 6.55
C TRP A 57 3.99 -16.42 5.71
N TRP A 58 2.84 -16.64 6.34
CA TRP A 58 1.54 -16.61 5.66
C TRP A 58 1.14 -15.19 5.26
N ALA A 59 1.40 -14.20 6.14
CA ALA A 59 1.13 -12.80 5.84
C ALA A 59 2.03 -12.27 4.72
N ALA A 60 3.30 -12.68 4.68
CA ALA A 60 4.26 -12.26 3.65
C ALA A 60 4.11 -13.01 2.31
N ALA A 61 3.51 -14.20 2.31
CA ALA A 61 3.36 -15.00 1.09
C ALA A 61 2.57 -14.27 -0.01
N LEU A 62 1.50 -13.55 0.36
CA LEU A 62 0.67 -12.84 -0.61
C LEU A 62 1.39 -11.61 -1.20
N PRO A 63 1.98 -10.68 -0.42
CA PRO A 63 2.84 -9.62 -0.94
C PRO A 63 4.02 -10.15 -1.76
N ALA A 64 4.66 -11.25 -1.33
CA ALA A 64 5.77 -11.85 -2.05
C ALA A 64 5.34 -12.41 -3.42
N ALA A 65 4.18 -13.05 -3.51
CA ALA A 65 3.60 -13.46 -4.78
C ALA A 65 3.34 -12.24 -5.69
N PHE A 66 2.87 -11.12 -5.12
CA PHE A 66 2.72 -9.86 -5.84
C PHE A 66 4.05 -9.31 -6.37
N ILE A 67 5.15 -9.44 -5.64
CA ILE A 67 6.49 -9.06 -6.15
C ILE A 67 6.80 -9.88 -7.42
N VAL A 68 6.63 -11.19 -7.37
CA VAL A 68 6.95 -12.08 -8.52
C VAL A 68 6.08 -11.75 -9.72
N VAL A 69 4.76 -11.58 -9.51
CA VAL A 69 3.82 -11.23 -10.57
C VAL A 69 4.16 -9.86 -11.18
N ASN A 70 4.40 -8.84 -10.36
CA ASN A 70 4.76 -7.50 -10.85
C ASN A 70 6.13 -7.47 -11.53
N ALA A 71 7.12 -8.20 -11.00
CA ALA A 71 8.44 -8.30 -11.61
C ALA A 71 8.39 -9.03 -12.96
N LEU A 72 7.56 -10.09 -13.07
CA LEU A 72 7.36 -10.80 -14.33
C LEU A 72 6.59 -9.95 -15.34
N ALA A 73 5.54 -9.24 -14.90
CA ALA A 73 4.81 -8.30 -15.74
C ALA A 73 5.74 -7.19 -16.25
N TRP A 74 6.58 -6.63 -15.38
CA TRP A 74 7.58 -5.64 -15.76
C TRP A 74 8.58 -6.21 -16.77
N ARG A 75 9.12 -7.41 -16.54
CA ARG A 75 10.03 -8.06 -17.51
C ARG A 75 9.35 -8.27 -18.87
N ARG A 76 8.09 -8.72 -18.90
CA ARG A 76 7.34 -8.91 -20.16
C ARG A 76 7.01 -7.61 -20.87
N GLN A 77 6.64 -6.57 -20.13
CA GLN A 77 6.45 -5.23 -20.69
C GLN A 77 7.77 -4.70 -21.24
N LYS A 78 8.87 -4.81 -20.49
CA LYS A 78 10.19 -4.39 -20.95
C LYS A 78 10.56 -5.09 -22.27
N LEU A 79 10.33 -6.40 -22.38
CA LEU A 79 10.54 -7.15 -23.63
C LEU A 79 9.65 -6.68 -24.79
N ALA A 80 8.38 -6.31 -24.52
CA ALA A 80 7.46 -5.79 -25.53
C ALA A 80 7.76 -4.34 -25.94
N PHE A 81 8.25 -3.50 -25.02
CA PHE A 81 8.58 -2.09 -25.23
C PHE A 81 10.00 -1.88 -25.78
N THR A 82 10.95 -2.80 -25.51
CA THR A 82 12.25 -2.84 -26.22
C THR A 82 12.07 -3.05 -27.74
N ALA A 83 10.92 -3.57 -28.19
CA ALA A 83 10.55 -3.62 -29.60
C ALA A 83 9.85 -2.35 -30.14
N ARG A 84 9.46 -1.39 -29.27
CA ARG A 84 8.69 -0.18 -29.64
C ARG A 84 9.30 1.16 -29.21
N GLY A 85 10.40 1.18 -28.47
CA GLY A 85 11.22 2.40 -28.29
C GLY A 85 10.60 3.53 -27.45
N GLU A 86 9.58 3.26 -26.63
CA GLU A 86 8.98 4.28 -25.74
C GLU A 86 8.65 3.70 -24.35
N GLY A 87 9.01 4.44 -23.30
CA GLY A 87 8.31 4.44 -22.01
C GLY A 87 8.97 3.66 -20.86
N GLU A 88 9.82 4.34 -20.08
CA GLU A 88 10.06 4.00 -18.68
C GLU A 88 8.79 4.30 -17.87
N ASP A 89 8.27 3.34 -17.08
CA ASP A 89 7.76 3.56 -15.71
C ASP A 89 6.88 2.40 -15.20
N THR A 90 7.46 1.52 -14.40
CA THR A 90 6.74 0.65 -13.44
C THR A 90 7.51 0.27 -12.14
N PRO A 91 8.63 0.92 -11.73
CA PRO A 91 9.32 0.49 -10.50
C PRO A 91 8.45 0.60 -9.24
N GLY A 92 7.50 1.54 -9.21
CA GLY A 92 6.72 1.86 -8.01
C GLY A 92 5.89 0.70 -7.45
N THR A 93 5.26 -0.14 -8.28
CA THR A 93 4.44 -1.26 -7.80
C THR A 93 5.28 -2.40 -7.24
N VAL A 94 6.47 -2.62 -7.81
CA VAL A 94 7.45 -3.59 -7.30
C VAL A 94 7.97 -3.12 -5.96
N TYR A 95 8.38 -1.85 -5.83
CA TYR A 95 8.85 -1.30 -4.56
C TYR A 95 7.75 -1.34 -3.48
N TYR A 96 6.50 -1.03 -3.84
CA TYR A 96 5.37 -1.13 -2.92
C TYR A 96 5.15 -2.56 -2.40
N ALA A 97 5.18 -3.56 -3.29
CA ALA A 97 5.06 -4.97 -2.90
C ALA A 97 6.24 -5.44 -2.04
N VAL A 98 7.46 -4.96 -2.32
CA VAL A 98 8.64 -5.22 -1.49
C VAL A 98 8.46 -4.62 -0.10
N SER A 99 8.04 -3.36 0.00
CA SER A 99 7.79 -2.70 1.28
C SER A 99 6.74 -3.46 2.09
N LEU A 100 5.59 -3.82 1.50
CA LEU A 100 4.56 -4.64 2.14
C LEU A 100 5.09 -5.98 2.67
N THR A 101 5.94 -6.64 1.88
CA THR A 101 6.54 -7.93 2.27
C THR A 101 7.46 -7.77 3.47
N LEU A 102 8.33 -6.75 3.46
CA LEU A 102 9.22 -6.47 4.58
C LEU A 102 8.43 -6.09 5.84
N LEU A 103 7.46 -5.18 5.72
CA LEU A 103 6.61 -4.83 6.84
C LEU A 103 5.88 -6.06 7.38
N ALA A 104 5.38 -6.96 6.52
CA ALA A 104 4.70 -8.19 6.96
C ALA A 104 5.65 -9.11 7.73
N LEU A 105 6.87 -9.33 7.24
CA LEU A 105 7.85 -10.17 7.93
C LEU A 105 8.26 -9.58 9.29
N PHE A 106 8.56 -8.29 9.35
CA PHE A 106 9.03 -7.65 10.58
C PHE A 106 7.91 -7.44 11.61
N SER A 107 6.76 -6.92 11.20
CA SER A 107 5.67 -6.62 12.14
C SER A 107 5.05 -7.87 12.75
N PHE A 108 4.76 -8.90 11.93
CA PHE A 108 4.25 -10.16 12.45
C PHE A 108 5.36 -11.00 13.13
N GLY A 109 6.61 -10.86 12.70
CA GLY A 109 7.76 -11.51 13.35
C GLY A 109 8.01 -10.98 14.77
N LEU A 110 7.77 -9.69 14.99
CA LEU A 110 7.85 -9.04 16.30
C LEU A 110 6.56 -9.18 17.13
N GLY A 111 5.52 -9.81 16.59
CA GLY A 111 4.20 -9.90 17.25
C GLY A 111 3.44 -8.57 17.31
N ALA A 112 3.90 -7.55 16.57
CA ALA A 112 3.36 -6.19 16.57
C ALA A 112 2.80 -5.81 15.19
N PRO A 113 1.68 -6.43 14.73
CA PRO A 113 1.09 -6.16 13.41
C PRO A 113 0.63 -4.70 13.24
N TYR A 114 0.36 -4.00 14.35
CA TYR A 114 0.04 -2.58 14.37
C TYR A 114 1.21 -1.71 13.85
N ALA A 115 2.46 -2.10 14.14
CA ALA A 115 3.64 -1.36 13.69
C ALA A 115 3.76 -1.40 12.15
N GLY A 116 3.42 -2.55 11.55
CA GLY A 116 3.33 -2.65 10.10
C GLY A 116 2.15 -1.87 9.54
N ALA A 117 1.01 -1.82 10.25
CA ALA A 117 -0.15 -1.05 9.83
C ALA A 117 0.15 0.45 9.72
N LEU A 118 0.91 1.00 10.68
CA LEU A 118 1.35 2.41 10.64
C LEU A 118 2.10 2.73 9.34
N GLY A 119 3.07 1.90 8.98
CA GLY A 119 3.86 2.11 7.76
C GLY A 119 3.02 1.94 6.49
N VAL A 120 2.20 0.88 6.40
CA VAL A 120 1.34 0.67 5.23
C VAL A 120 0.32 1.78 5.07
N PHE A 121 -0.27 2.27 6.15
CA PHE A 121 -1.30 3.30 6.10
C PHE A 121 -0.71 4.66 5.69
N CYS A 122 0.48 5.00 6.19
CA CYS A 122 1.22 6.17 5.70
C CYS A 122 1.52 6.08 4.20
N MET A 123 1.98 4.92 3.73
CA MET A 123 2.28 4.72 2.30
C MET A 123 1.01 4.71 1.44
N ALA A 124 -0.09 4.12 1.89
CA ALA A 124 -1.28 3.95 1.08
C ALA A 124 -2.20 5.18 1.14
N PHE A 125 -2.60 5.58 2.34
CA PHE A 125 -3.51 6.70 2.55
C PHE A 125 -2.77 8.03 2.51
N GLY A 126 -1.63 8.14 3.21
CA GLY A 126 -0.83 9.35 3.25
C GLY A 126 -0.40 9.80 1.85
N ASP A 127 0.40 8.99 1.17
CA ASP A 127 0.87 9.32 -0.20
C ASP A 127 -0.28 9.37 -1.22
N GLY A 128 -1.20 8.39 -1.16
CA GLY A 128 -2.33 8.30 -2.09
C GLY A 128 -3.25 9.52 -2.04
N LEU A 129 -3.67 9.94 -0.84
CA LEU A 129 -4.56 11.10 -0.66
C LEU A 129 -3.83 12.42 -0.76
N ALA A 130 -2.55 12.51 -0.34
CA ALA A 130 -1.74 13.70 -0.51
C ALA A 130 -1.63 14.08 -1.99
N ALA A 131 -1.45 13.10 -2.87
CA ALA A 131 -1.35 13.37 -4.30
C ALA A 131 -2.70 13.74 -4.95
N VAL A 132 -3.83 13.29 -4.38
CA VAL A 132 -5.17 13.70 -4.83
C VAL A 132 -5.49 15.12 -4.37
N LEU A 133 -5.29 15.41 -3.09
CA LEU A 133 -5.52 16.73 -2.50
C LEU A 133 -4.52 17.76 -3.00
N GLY A 134 -3.26 17.38 -3.16
CA GLY A 134 -2.19 18.21 -3.70
C GLY A 134 -2.44 18.65 -5.14
N ARG A 135 -3.11 17.83 -5.97
CA ARG A 135 -3.56 18.26 -7.32
C ARG A 135 -4.79 19.16 -7.29
N ARG A 136 -5.71 18.93 -6.36
CA ARG A 136 -6.96 19.71 -6.25
C ARG A 136 -6.75 21.09 -5.63
N PHE A 137 -5.81 21.21 -4.69
CA PHE A 137 -5.57 22.44 -3.91
C PHE A 137 -4.18 23.04 -4.10
N GLY A 138 -3.28 22.39 -4.87
CA GLY A 138 -1.89 22.81 -5.02
C GLY A 138 -1.71 23.93 -6.03
N SER A 139 -1.84 25.17 -5.57
CA SER A 139 -1.50 26.38 -6.33
C SER A 139 -0.09 26.91 -6.04
N ARG A 140 0.62 26.34 -5.04
CA ARG A 140 1.97 26.76 -4.63
C ARG A 140 2.98 25.60 -4.65
N PRO A 141 3.84 25.50 -5.68
CA PRO A 141 4.93 24.54 -5.69
C PRO A 141 5.95 24.84 -4.58
N LEU A 142 6.59 23.81 -4.03
CA LEU A 142 7.73 23.97 -3.12
C LEU A 142 8.96 24.40 -3.92
N PRO A 143 9.61 25.53 -3.57
CA PRO A 143 10.92 25.86 -4.11
C PRO A 143 11.94 24.77 -3.74
N GLY A 144 12.65 24.22 -4.72
CA GLY A 144 13.74 23.26 -4.51
C GLY A 144 13.33 21.79 -4.33
N ALA A 145 12.03 21.50 -4.21
CA ALA A 145 11.52 20.13 -4.34
C ALA A 145 11.06 19.97 -5.80
N GLY A 146 11.67 19.04 -6.55
CA GLY A 146 11.47 18.88 -7.99
C GLY A 146 10.02 18.92 -8.48
N ASP A 147 9.87 19.07 -9.80
CA ASP A 147 8.61 19.40 -10.48
C ASP A 147 7.39 18.65 -9.91
N GLY A 148 6.41 19.41 -9.42
CA GLY A 148 5.10 18.88 -8.99
C GLY A 148 4.86 18.71 -7.48
N LYS A 149 5.84 18.99 -6.59
CA LYS A 149 5.61 18.96 -5.14
C LYS A 149 5.05 20.29 -4.64
N SER A 150 3.93 20.27 -3.89
CA SER A 150 3.24 21.48 -3.40
C SER A 150 3.12 21.51 -1.88
N LEU A 151 3.06 22.71 -1.29
CA LEU A 151 2.94 22.86 0.17
C LEU A 151 1.62 22.26 0.67
N ALA A 152 0.57 22.43 -0.13
CA ALA A 152 -0.73 21.80 0.11
C ALA A 152 -0.63 20.27 0.11
N GLY A 153 0.15 19.68 -0.81
CA GLY A 153 0.40 18.24 -0.87
C GLY A 153 1.14 17.72 0.37
N SER A 154 2.19 18.43 0.81
CA SER A 154 2.93 18.05 2.03
C SER A 154 2.09 18.18 3.30
N ALA A 155 1.28 19.24 3.43
CA ALA A 155 0.35 19.41 4.54
C ALA A 155 -0.75 18.32 4.53
N ALA A 156 -1.26 17.96 3.34
CA ALA A 156 -2.20 16.87 3.18
C ALA A 156 -1.57 15.52 3.56
N MET A 157 -0.32 15.26 3.16
CA MET A 157 0.41 14.06 3.57
C MET A 157 0.53 13.99 5.09
N LEU A 158 0.97 15.08 5.73
CA LEU A 158 1.12 15.13 7.18
C LEU A 158 -0.22 14.88 7.90
N GLY A 159 -1.27 15.60 7.51
CA GLY A 159 -2.58 15.47 8.12
C GLY A 159 -3.20 14.08 7.94
N VAL A 160 -3.18 13.55 6.71
CA VAL A 160 -3.74 12.22 6.43
C VAL A 160 -2.94 11.13 7.11
N SER A 161 -1.61 11.20 7.09
CA SER A 161 -0.75 10.23 7.77
C SER A 161 -0.96 10.28 9.29
N PHE A 162 -1.07 11.48 9.87
CA PHE A 162 -1.34 11.65 11.29
C PHE A 162 -2.69 11.03 11.69
N VAL A 163 -3.77 11.33 10.94
CA VAL A 163 -5.10 10.76 11.20
C VAL A 163 -5.08 9.24 11.03
N SER A 164 -4.38 8.74 10.02
CA SER A 164 -4.26 7.29 9.75
C SER A 164 -3.52 6.58 10.88
N CYS A 165 -2.38 7.13 11.33
CA CYS A 165 -1.62 6.60 12.45
C CYS A 165 -2.41 6.66 13.76
N ALA A 166 -3.08 7.79 14.03
CA ALA A 166 -3.94 7.93 15.21
C ALA A 166 -5.07 6.88 15.20
N GLY A 167 -5.71 6.65 14.05
CA GLY A 167 -6.73 5.62 13.89
C GLY A 167 -6.19 4.21 14.15
N VAL A 168 -5.01 3.88 13.62
CA VAL A 168 -4.35 2.58 13.87
C VAL A 168 -4.02 2.40 15.36
N LEU A 169 -3.48 3.42 16.02
CA LEU A 169 -3.13 3.36 17.44
C LEU A 169 -4.38 3.23 18.32
N LEU A 170 -5.43 4.00 18.05
CA LEU A 170 -6.70 3.88 18.76
C LEU A 170 -7.35 2.50 18.58
N ALA A 171 -7.30 1.95 17.36
CA ALA A 171 -7.79 0.61 17.09
C ALA A 171 -6.95 -0.46 17.79
N ALA A 172 -5.62 -0.31 17.81
CA ALA A 172 -4.71 -1.21 18.52
C ALA A 172 -4.96 -1.19 20.04
N ALA A 173 -5.17 0.00 20.62
CA ALA A 173 -5.55 0.17 22.02
C ALA A 173 -6.87 -0.52 22.35
N ALA A 174 -7.91 -0.30 21.53
CA ALA A 174 -9.22 -0.93 21.71
C ALA A 174 -9.19 -2.46 21.54
N ALA A 175 -8.32 -2.97 20.68
CA ALA A 175 -8.15 -4.40 20.42
C ALA A 175 -7.21 -5.10 21.42
N GLY A 176 -6.57 -4.37 22.34
CA GLY A 176 -5.60 -4.93 23.28
C GLY A 176 -4.30 -5.38 22.61
N TRP A 177 -3.96 -4.83 21.44
CA TRP A 177 -2.71 -5.12 20.71
C TRP A 177 -1.47 -4.44 21.31
N GLU A 178 -1.62 -3.74 22.43
CA GLU A 178 -0.53 -3.14 23.21
C GLU A 178 0.35 -4.18 23.94
N GLY A 179 -0.01 -5.46 23.84
CA GLY A 179 0.75 -6.58 24.42
C GLY A 179 1.96 -6.97 23.58
N ALA A 180 3.15 -6.77 24.18
CA ALA A 180 4.49 -7.15 23.71
C ALA A 180 5.15 -6.20 22.69
N VAL A 181 5.36 -4.94 23.10
CA VAL A 181 6.57 -4.25 22.66
C VAL A 181 7.76 -5.04 23.23
N PRO A 182 8.69 -5.58 22.43
CA PRO A 182 9.91 -6.16 22.98
C PRO A 182 10.58 -5.07 23.81
N TRP A 183 10.80 -5.33 25.09
CA TRP A 183 11.66 -4.50 25.91
C TRP A 183 13.05 -4.60 25.28
N PHE A 184 13.56 -3.48 24.76
CA PHE A 184 14.99 -3.36 24.50
C PHE A 184 15.62 -2.94 25.83
N ALA A 185 15.98 -3.91 26.68
CA ALA A 185 16.93 -3.70 27.76
C ALA A 185 18.12 -4.63 27.59
#